data_AF-A0A254NGG8-F1
#
_entry.id   AF-A0A254NGG8-F1
#
_cell.length_a   1.000
_cell.length_b   1.000
_cell.length_c   1.000
_cell.angle_alpha   90.00
_cell.angle_beta   90.00
_cell.angle_gamma   90.00
#
_symmetry.space_group_name_H-M   'P 1'
#
loop_
_entity.id
_entity.type
_entity.pdbx_description
1 polymer ?
#
loop_
_entity_poly.entity_id
_entity_poly.type
_entity_poly.pdbx_seq_one_letter_code
_entity_poly.pdbx_strand_id
1 'polypeptide(L)'
;MRKIGRASAGRRKRQSSAGVRAVLLLLGMLLVVTGIVGGLTAAPQKAYACSCAFDPNGNEQIEFADLIFSGTLVKKTKSLLNLTGSYSGEDRYDHEFEVDQAWKGDVYEKVTVESGTATESCGVNFQEGYRYIVLAKRDGAKLITSLCSGNALYEEDSRPDILQKLGEPSDPLAGSSPGDRFRAYLWMILAFVAAIVSALTWLGLRRRRSRRRPRA
;
A
#
# COMPACT_ATOMS: atom_id res chain seq x y z
N MET A 1 -75.27 35.52 -69.22
CA MET A 1 -74.33 34.75 -70.08
C MET A 1 -73.04 34.49 -69.31
N ARG A 2 -72.48 33.29 -69.53
CA ARG A 2 -71.13 32.78 -69.21
C ARG A 2 -70.74 32.42 -67.76
N LYS A 3 -70.70 31.09 -67.59
CA LYS A 3 -69.90 30.24 -66.69
C LYS A 3 -68.46 30.70 -66.49
N ILE A 4 -67.84 30.19 -65.41
CA ILE A 4 -66.60 29.37 -65.30
C ILE A 4 -66.07 29.68 -63.88
N GLY A 5 -65.84 28.75 -62.94
CA GLY A 5 -65.60 27.33 -63.00
C GLY A 5 -64.18 27.02 -62.52
N ARG A 6 -64.07 26.29 -61.40
CA ARG A 6 -62.93 25.44 -60.96
C ARG A 6 -61.62 26.18 -60.58
N ALA A 7 -60.74 25.67 -59.72
CA ALA A 7 -60.69 24.53 -58.80
C ALA A 7 -59.35 24.61 -58.02
N SER A 8 -59.18 23.65 -57.10
CA SER A 8 -57.94 23.11 -56.54
C SER A 8 -57.51 23.72 -55.20
N ALA A 9 -57.76 23.06 -54.06
CA ALA A 9 -57.16 21.81 -53.58
C ALA A 9 -55.65 21.93 -53.33
N GLY A 10 -55.24 21.80 -52.06
CA GLY A 10 -53.85 22.00 -51.65
C GLY A 10 -53.53 21.60 -50.21
N ARG A 11 -53.72 20.32 -49.87
CA ARG A 11 -52.68 19.50 -49.22
C ARG A 11 -51.98 20.07 -47.94
N ARG A 12 -52.55 19.83 -46.75
CA ARG A 12 -51.79 19.87 -45.47
C ARG A 12 -52.08 18.65 -44.59
N LYS A 13 -51.45 17.52 -44.93
CA LYS A 13 -51.38 16.33 -44.06
C LYS A 13 -50.02 15.66 -44.24
N ARG A 14 -48.95 16.33 -43.77
CA ARG A 14 -47.57 15.80 -43.84
C ARG A 14 -46.60 16.43 -42.82
N GLN A 15 -47.05 16.78 -41.62
CA GLN A 15 -46.19 17.43 -40.61
C GLN A 15 -46.06 16.69 -39.26
N SER A 16 -46.85 15.65 -38.95
CA SER A 16 -46.81 15.02 -37.61
C SER A 16 -45.79 13.89 -37.42
N SER A 17 -45.29 13.24 -38.49
CA SER A 17 -44.39 12.08 -38.36
C SER A 17 -42.92 12.44 -38.11
N ALA A 18 -42.49 13.64 -38.51
CA ALA A 18 -41.12 14.11 -38.31
C ALA A 18 -40.88 14.50 -36.83
N GLY A 19 -41.85 15.17 -36.20
CA GLY A 19 -41.77 15.56 -34.79
C GLY A 19 -41.75 14.36 -33.83
N VAL A 20 -42.61 13.35 -34.07
CA VAL A 20 -42.65 12.14 -33.24
C VAL A 20 -41.36 11.32 -33.37
N ARG A 21 -40.80 11.19 -34.59
CA ARG A 21 -39.51 10.53 -34.80
C ARG A 21 -38.35 11.29 -34.14
N ALA A 22 -38.33 12.62 -34.21
CA ALA A 22 -37.33 13.43 -33.54
C ALA A 22 -37.42 13.31 -32.01
N VAL A 23 -38.64 13.32 -31.46
CA VAL A 23 -38.87 13.14 -30.01
C VAL A 23 -38.44 11.74 -29.53
N LEU A 24 -38.74 10.68 -30.29
CA LEU A 24 -38.32 9.32 -29.96
C LEU A 24 -36.79 9.14 -30.04
N LEU A 25 -36.13 9.77 -31.02
CA LEU A 25 -34.66 9.75 -31.12
C LEU A 25 -34.00 10.53 -29.98
N LEU A 26 -34.57 11.66 -29.56
CA LEU A 26 -34.07 12.44 -28.42
C LEU A 26 -34.27 11.69 -27.09
N LEU A 27 -35.41 11.03 -26.90
CA LEU A 27 -35.65 10.16 -25.73
C LEU A 27 -34.69 8.97 -25.69
N GLY A 28 -34.45 8.32 -26.84
CA GLY A 28 -33.47 7.24 -26.95
C GLY A 28 -32.05 7.71 -26.64
N MET A 29 -31.65 8.88 -27.16
CA MET A 29 -30.35 9.48 -26.88
C MET A 29 -30.20 9.87 -25.40
N LEU A 30 -31.27 10.39 -24.77
CA LEU A 30 -31.29 10.72 -23.34
C LEU A 30 -31.10 9.46 -22.48
N LEU A 31 -31.77 8.35 -22.82
CA LEU A 31 -31.63 7.06 -22.13
C LEU A 31 -30.22 6.47 -22.28
N VAL A 32 -29.63 6.59 -23.48
CA VAL A 32 -28.24 6.15 -23.71
C VAL A 32 -27.27 7.01 -22.91
N VAL A 33 -27.45 8.33 -22.87
CA VAL A 33 -26.60 9.23 -22.08
C VAL A 33 -26.74 8.96 -20.58
N THR A 34 -27.96 8.73 -20.07
CA THR A 34 -28.15 8.36 -18.66
C THR A 34 -27.57 6.99 -18.33
N GLY A 35 -27.63 6.02 -19.25
CA GLY A 35 -26.97 4.72 -19.10
C GLY A 35 -25.44 4.83 -19.05
N ILE A 36 -24.84 5.64 -19.92
CA ILE A 36 -23.38 5.86 -19.95
C ILE A 36 -22.90 6.58 -18.68
N VAL A 37 -23.61 7.63 -18.25
CA VAL A 37 -23.28 8.36 -17.02
C VAL A 37 -23.49 7.49 -15.77
N GLY A 38 -24.53 6.64 -15.76
CA GLY A 38 -24.75 5.65 -14.71
C GLY A 38 -23.64 4.59 -14.65
N GLY A 39 -23.17 4.11 -15.80
CA GLY A 39 -22.04 3.16 -15.87
C GLY A 39 -20.71 3.76 -15.42
N LEU A 40 -20.48 5.06 -15.67
CA LEU A 40 -19.25 5.77 -15.26
C LEU A 40 -19.23 6.17 -13.78
N THR A 41 -20.38 6.15 -13.10
CA THR A 41 -20.49 6.45 -11.65
C THR A 41 -20.51 5.19 -10.78
N ALA A 42 -20.54 4.00 -11.39
CA ALA A 42 -20.32 2.74 -10.69
C ALA A 42 -18.86 2.67 -10.23
N ALA A 43 -18.59 3.16 -9.02
CA ALA A 43 -17.31 2.97 -8.38
C ALA A 43 -17.02 1.46 -8.24
N PRO A 44 -15.81 0.99 -8.56
CA PRO A 44 -15.45 -0.40 -8.36
C PRO A 44 -15.64 -0.76 -6.89
N GLN A 45 -16.52 -1.72 -6.61
CA GLN A 45 -16.63 -2.32 -5.29
C GLN A 45 -15.31 -3.05 -5.00
N LYS A 46 -14.71 -2.78 -3.84
CA LYS A 46 -13.44 -3.39 -3.42
C LYS A 46 -13.63 -4.91 -3.27
N ALA A 47 -12.98 -5.68 -4.13
CA ALA A 47 -12.96 -7.14 -4.03
C ALA A 47 -11.85 -7.57 -3.04
N TYR A 48 -12.23 -8.18 -1.91
CA TYR A 48 -11.29 -8.87 -1.04
C TYR A 48 -10.92 -10.21 -1.71
N ALA A 49 -9.85 -10.19 -2.50
CA ALA A 49 -9.46 -11.32 -3.36
C ALA A 49 -8.40 -12.25 -2.76
N CYS A 50 -7.99 -12.06 -1.51
CA CYS A 50 -6.95 -12.90 -0.90
C CYS A 50 -7.50 -14.30 -0.59
N SER A 51 -7.29 -15.24 -1.51
CA SER A 51 -7.40 -16.67 -1.24
C SER A 51 -6.02 -17.20 -0.83
N CYS A 52 -5.82 -17.38 0.46
CA CYS A 52 -4.61 -18.01 0.97
C CYS A 52 -4.58 -19.49 0.56
N ALA A 53 -3.42 -19.97 0.12
CA ALA A 53 -3.26 -21.37 -0.30
C ALA A 53 -3.22 -22.33 0.89
N PHE A 54 -2.95 -21.82 2.09
CA PHE A 54 -2.78 -22.62 3.29
C PHE A 54 -4.11 -22.91 3.99
N ASP A 55 -4.23 -24.11 4.56
CA ASP A 55 -5.35 -24.43 5.45
C ASP A 55 -5.21 -23.60 6.75
N PRO A 56 -6.22 -22.79 7.14
CA PRO A 56 -6.21 -22.07 8.42
C PRO A 56 -6.07 -22.99 9.64
N ASN A 57 -6.50 -24.24 9.54
CA ASN A 57 -6.38 -25.24 10.61
C ASN A 57 -5.08 -26.05 10.53
N GLY A 58 -4.29 -25.91 9.48
CA GLY A 58 -3.02 -26.60 9.30
C GLY A 58 -1.86 -25.98 10.10
N ASN A 59 -0.66 -26.55 9.87
CA ASN A 59 0.62 -26.04 10.40
C ASN A 59 1.52 -25.46 9.29
N GLU A 60 1.05 -25.44 8.05
CA GLU A 60 1.83 -25.03 6.86
C GLU A 60 2.39 -23.62 6.99
N GLN A 61 1.65 -22.70 7.62
CA GLN A 61 2.09 -21.33 7.88
C GLN A 61 3.27 -21.28 8.85
N ILE A 62 3.25 -22.14 9.88
CA ILE A 62 4.34 -22.29 10.86
C ILE A 62 5.58 -22.88 10.18
N GLU A 63 5.40 -23.86 9.30
CA GLU A 63 6.49 -24.48 8.55
C GLU A 63 7.13 -23.48 7.55
N PHE A 64 6.30 -22.71 6.86
CA PHE A 64 6.71 -21.74 5.84
C PHE A 64 7.36 -20.47 6.42
N ALA A 65 7.05 -20.11 7.66
CA ALA A 65 7.66 -18.98 8.35
C ALA A 65 9.13 -19.28 8.68
N ASP A 66 10.02 -18.32 8.46
CA ASP A 66 11.41 -18.42 8.91
C ASP A 66 11.55 -17.93 10.36
N LEU A 67 10.77 -16.92 10.73
CA LEU A 67 10.72 -16.34 12.06
C LEU A 67 9.28 -16.32 12.59
N ILE A 68 9.12 -16.69 13.86
CA ILE A 68 7.84 -16.62 14.58
C ILE A 68 8.10 -15.97 15.92
N PHE A 69 7.43 -14.87 16.21
CA PHE A 69 7.62 -14.11 17.45
C PHE A 69 6.36 -13.39 17.91
N SER A 70 6.34 -13.01 19.18
CA SER A 70 5.38 -12.08 19.77
C SER A 70 6.07 -10.76 20.00
N GLY A 71 5.39 -9.67 19.67
CA GLY A 71 5.95 -8.35 19.91
C GLY A 71 4.93 -7.24 19.77
N THR A 72 5.26 -6.10 20.37
CA THR A 72 4.46 -4.89 20.30
C THR A 72 4.95 -4.02 19.14
N LEU A 73 4.03 -3.58 18.29
CA LEU A 73 4.39 -2.66 17.20
C LEU A 73 4.73 -1.30 17.80
N VAL A 74 5.97 -0.85 17.65
CA VAL A 74 6.44 0.44 18.17
C VAL A 74 6.54 1.52 17.10
N LYS A 75 6.64 1.13 15.81
CA LYS A 75 6.78 2.09 14.72
C LYS A 75 6.35 1.53 13.38
N LYS A 76 5.58 2.32 12.64
CA LYS A 76 5.22 2.08 11.25
C LYS A 76 5.81 3.17 10.35
N THR A 77 6.62 2.80 9.36
CA THR A 77 7.23 3.76 8.41
C THR A 77 7.03 3.30 6.98
N LYS A 78 6.84 4.24 6.03
CA LYS A 78 6.79 3.89 4.60
C LYS A 78 8.15 3.31 4.16
N SER A 79 8.14 2.17 3.49
CA SER A 79 9.36 1.49 3.03
C SER A 79 10.09 2.36 2.00
N LEU A 80 11.41 2.49 2.16
CA LEU A 80 12.25 3.36 1.34
C LEU A 80 12.36 2.88 -0.12
N LEU A 81 12.12 1.59 -0.39
CA LEU A 81 12.17 1.05 -1.76
C LEU A 81 11.03 1.53 -2.66
N ASN A 82 9.98 2.15 -2.10
CA ASN A 82 8.98 2.85 -2.89
C ASN A 82 9.59 4.06 -3.65
N LEU A 83 10.80 4.51 -3.29
CA LEU A 83 11.47 5.66 -3.90
C LEU A 83 12.32 5.28 -5.13
N THR A 84 12.66 4.00 -5.33
CA THR A 84 13.56 3.54 -6.41
C THR A 84 12.83 2.94 -7.62
N GLY A 85 11.51 3.12 -7.73
CA GLY A 85 10.80 2.93 -9.00
C GLY A 85 10.46 1.49 -9.41
N SER A 86 10.23 0.59 -8.45
CA SER A 86 9.52 -0.66 -8.79
C SER A 86 8.02 -0.36 -8.91
N TYR A 87 7.54 -0.29 -10.16
CA TYR A 87 6.17 0.02 -10.59
C TYR A 87 5.15 -1.08 -10.24
N SER A 88 5.17 -1.59 -9.01
CA SER A 88 4.03 -2.28 -8.43
C SER A 88 3.47 -1.30 -7.42
N GLY A 89 2.38 -0.60 -7.78
CA GLY A 89 1.81 0.54 -7.04
C GLY A 89 1.20 0.20 -5.68
N GLU A 90 1.85 -0.66 -4.92
CA GLU A 90 1.45 -1.10 -3.59
C GLU A 90 2.32 -0.39 -2.57
N ASP A 91 1.70 0.48 -1.75
CA ASP A 91 2.43 1.11 -0.66
C ASP A 91 2.89 0.04 0.34
N ARG A 92 4.20 -0.19 0.43
CA ARG A 92 4.81 -1.07 1.43
C ARG A 92 5.27 -0.29 2.66
N TYR A 93 5.10 -0.87 3.84
CA TYR A 93 5.48 -0.29 5.13
C TYR A 93 6.40 -1.24 5.89
N ASP A 94 7.39 -0.65 6.53
CA ASP A 94 8.24 -1.29 7.52
C ASP A 94 7.57 -1.14 8.89
N HIS A 95 7.39 -2.27 9.56
CA HIS A 95 6.79 -2.41 10.87
C HIS A 95 7.87 -2.87 11.86
N GLU A 96 8.29 -1.98 12.75
CA GLU A 96 9.28 -2.26 13.80
C GLU A 96 8.56 -2.76 15.05
N PHE A 97 8.91 -3.97 15.49
CA PHE A 97 8.38 -4.60 16.67
C PHE A 97 9.45 -4.66 17.77
N GLU A 98 9.03 -4.37 19.00
CA GLU A 98 9.75 -4.78 20.20
C GLU A 98 9.27 -6.18 20.59
N VAL A 99 10.19 -7.14 20.56
CA VAL A 99 9.90 -8.57 20.70
C VAL A 99 9.89 -8.97 22.17
N ASP A 100 8.83 -9.68 22.57
CA ASP A 100 8.71 -10.25 23.90
C ASP A 100 9.23 -11.69 23.95
N GLN A 101 8.82 -12.52 22.98
CA GLN A 101 9.13 -13.95 22.93
C GLN A 101 9.23 -14.43 21.49
N ALA A 102 10.04 -15.47 21.26
CA ALA A 102 10.24 -16.10 19.96
C ALA A 102 9.89 -17.59 20.02
N TRP A 103 9.45 -18.15 18.89
CA TRP A 103 9.16 -19.58 18.74
C TRP A 103 9.92 -20.23 17.59
N LYS A 104 10.44 -19.44 16.65
CA LYS A 104 11.20 -19.95 15.51
C LYS A 104 12.18 -18.90 14.99
N GLY A 105 13.37 -19.36 14.63
CA GLY A 105 14.42 -18.56 14.02
C GLY A 105 15.20 -17.66 14.99
N ASP A 106 16.26 -17.04 14.49
CA ASP A 106 17.07 -16.07 15.24
C ASP A 106 16.35 -14.72 15.30
N VAL A 107 15.50 -14.56 16.31
CA VAL A 107 14.70 -13.35 16.55
C VAL A 107 15.44 -12.44 17.52
N TYR A 108 15.54 -11.15 17.19
CA TYR A 108 16.21 -10.14 18.03
C TYR A 108 15.19 -9.32 18.83
N GLU A 109 15.63 -8.56 19.84
CA GLU A 109 14.77 -7.66 20.64
C GLU A 109 14.01 -6.64 19.76
N LYS A 110 14.64 -6.20 18.66
CA LYS A 110 14.00 -5.35 17.66
C LYS A 110 14.01 -6.00 16.29
N VAL A 111 12.81 -6.19 15.73
CA VAL A 111 12.62 -6.80 14.41
C VAL A 111 11.76 -5.91 13.55
N THR A 112 12.27 -5.57 12.36
CA THR A 112 11.51 -4.88 11.32
C THR A 112 11.00 -5.88 10.29
N VAL A 113 9.68 -5.87 10.07
CA VAL A 113 8.98 -6.71 9.08
C VAL A 113 8.28 -5.80 8.08
N GLU A 114 8.39 -6.11 6.79
CA GLU A 114 7.74 -5.36 5.73
C GLU A 114 6.40 -6.01 5.34
N SER A 115 5.36 -5.20 5.20
CA SER A 115 4.05 -5.62 4.68
C SER A 115 3.42 -4.54 3.80
N GLY A 116 2.48 -4.94 2.93
CA GLY A 116 1.68 -4.00 2.15
C GLY A 116 0.62 -3.29 3.01
N THR A 117 0.06 -2.16 2.53
CA THR A 117 -1.00 -1.43 3.25
C THR A 117 -2.39 -1.98 3.09
N ALA A 118 -2.73 -2.43 1.88
CA ALA A 118 -4.10 -2.72 1.54
C ALA A 118 -4.37 -4.19 1.79
N THR A 119 -5.48 -4.50 2.46
CA THR A 119 -6.05 -5.85 2.45
C THR A 119 -6.30 -6.32 1.00
N GLU A 120 -6.51 -5.37 0.08
CA GLU A 120 -6.62 -5.56 -1.38
C GLU A 120 -5.34 -6.12 -2.01
N SER A 121 -4.18 -5.84 -1.40
CA SER A 121 -2.85 -6.36 -1.74
C SER A 121 -2.41 -7.51 -0.81
N CYS A 122 -3.32 -8.06 -0.02
CA CYS A 122 -3.02 -9.03 1.04
C CYS A 122 -2.00 -8.52 2.07
N GLY A 123 -1.95 -7.21 2.28
CA GLY A 123 -1.16 -6.55 3.30
C GLY A 123 -1.78 -6.68 4.70
N VAL A 124 -0.95 -6.52 5.73
CA VAL A 124 -1.38 -6.57 7.12
C VAL A 124 -1.41 -5.17 7.72
N ASN A 125 -2.54 -4.79 8.31
CA ASN A 125 -2.65 -3.51 9.00
C ASN A 125 -2.40 -3.67 10.50
N PHE A 126 -1.12 -3.71 10.90
CA PHE A 126 -0.74 -3.64 12.30
C PHE A 126 -1.01 -2.24 12.87
N GLN A 127 -1.47 -2.19 14.12
CA GLN A 127 -1.71 -0.97 14.88
C GLN A 127 -0.57 -0.75 15.88
N GLU A 128 -0.08 0.49 15.98
CA GLU A 128 0.97 0.84 16.94
C GLU A 128 0.45 0.70 18.38
N GLY A 129 1.31 0.20 19.27
CA GLY A 129 0.97 -0.07 20.67
C GLY A 129 0.27 -1.40 20.92
N TYR A 130 -0.13 -2.13 19.87
CA TYR A 130 -0.74 -3.45 19.99
C TYR A 130 0.30 -4.56 19.86
N ARG A 131 0.04 -5.65 20.59
CA ARG A 131 0.87 -6.86 20.60
C ARG A 131 0.33 -7.90 19.62
N TYR A 132 1.21 -8.52 18.86
CA TYR A 132 0.86 -9.50 17.84
C TYR A 132 1.76 -10.73 17.91
N ILE A 133 1.23 -11.89 17.51
CA ILE A 133 2.02 -13.00 16.99
C ILE A 133 2.26 -12.73 15.51
N VAL A 134 3.53 -12.68 15.12
CA VAL A 134 3.98 -12.38 13.78
C VAL A 134 4.73 -13.58 13.22
N LEU A 135 4.27 -14.05 12.06
CA LEU A 135 4.93 -15.07 11.25
C LEU A 135 5.53 -14.36 10.05
N ALA A 136 6.86 -14.39 9.96
CA ALA A 136 7.62 -13.69 8.95
C ALA A 136 8.47 -14.65 8.12
N LYS A 137 8.54 -14.38 6.83
CA LYS A 137 9.43 -15.07 5.89
C LYS A 137 10.58 -14.17 5.48
N ARG A 138 11.76 -14.74 5.30
CA ARG A 138 12.91 -14.03 4.78
C ARG A 138 12.80 -13.89 3.26
N ASP A 139 12.93 -12.66 2.80
CA ASP A 139 13.02 -12.30 1.38
C ASP A 139 14.31 -11.50 1.17
N GLY A 140 15.37 -12.20 0.76
CA GLY A 140 16.73 -11.66 0.72
C GLY A 140 17.19 -11.16 2.09
N ALA A 141 17.45 -9.86 2.20
CA ALA A 141 17.86 -9.22 3.45
C ALA A 141 16.68 -8.75 4.33
N LYS A 142 15.45 -8.83 3.82
CA LYS A 142 14.24 -8.36 4.50
C LYS A 142 13.47 -9.51 5.13
N LEU A 143 12.62 -9.16 6.08
CA LEU A 143 11.54 -10.01 6.56
C LEU A 143 10.24 -9.47 6.01
N ILE A 144 9.41 -10.33 5.45
CA ILE A 144 8.11 -9.99 4.89
C ILE A 144 7.01 -10.77 5.58
N THR A 145 5.83 -10.17 5.67
CA THR A 145 4.62 -10.83 6.15
C THR A 145 3.38 -10.35 5.39
N SER A 146 2.35 -11.17 5.34
CA SER A 146 1.10 -10.90 4.63
C SER A 146 -0.11 -11.38 5.43
N LEU A 147 -1.31 -11.06 4.92
CA LEU A 147 -2.57 -11.53 5.49
C LEU A 147 -2.63 -13.07 5.57
N CYS A 148 -1.91 -13.77 4.70
CA CYS A 148 -1.87 -15.23 4.64
C CYS A 148 -0.79 -15.87 5.52
N SER A 149 0.03 -15.07 6.20
CA SER A 149 1.12 -15.58 7.01
C SER A 149 0.67 -16.17 8.35
N GLY A 150 -0.56 -15.89 8.79
CA GLY A 150 -1.08 -16.38 10.08
C GLY A 150 -0.86 -15.45 11.26
N ASN A 151 -0.60 -14.17 10.98
CA ASN A 151 -0.45 -13.15 12.03
C ASN A 151 -1.74 -13.02 12.84
N ALA A 152 -1.62 -12.88 14.15
CA ALA A 152 -2.75 -12.76 15.04
C ALA A 152 -2.50 -11.69 16.10
N LEU A 153 -3.56 -11.01 16.52
CA LEU A 153 -3.51 -10.16 17.70
C LEU A 153 -3.24 -11.03 18.93
N TYR A 154 -2.38 -10.55 19.83
CA TYR A 154 -1.99 -11.30 21.04
C TYR A 154 -2.28 -10.48 22.28
N GLU A 155 -3.54 -10.48 22.69
CA GLU A 155 -3.97 -9.93 23.98
C GLU A 155 -4.23 -11.07 24.98
N GLU A 156 -4.20 -10.72 26.27
CA GLU A 156 -4.33 -11.69 27.38
C GLU A 156 -5.62 -12.53 27.28
N ASP A 157 -6.71 -11.90 26.82
CA ASP A 157 -8.03 -12.52 26.70
C ASP A 157 -8.26 -13.30 25.39
N SER A 158 -7.40 -13.10 24.38
CA SER A 158 -7.64 -13.58 23.01
C SER A 158 -6.61 -14.59 22.51
N ARG A 159 -5.82 -15.20 23.44
CA ARG A 159 -4.76 -16.20 23.17
C ARG A 159 -5.00 -16.97 21.86
N PRO A 160 -4.32 -16.60 20.77
CA PRO A 160 -4.67 -17.10 19.45
C PRO A 160 -4.35 -18.60 19.33
N ASP A 161 -5.19 -19.34 18.62
CA ASP A 161 -5.06 -20.80 18.45
C ASP A 161 -3.70 -21.22 17.89
N ILE A 162 -3.04 -20.34 17.14
CA ILE A 162 -1.68 -20.55 16.64
C ILE A 162 -0.70 -20.86 17.78
N LEU A 163 -0.87 -20.26 18.96
CA LEU A 163 0.00 -20.51 20.12
C LEU A 163 -0.11 -21.93 20.65
N GLN A 164 -1.27 -22.58 20.51
CA GLN A 164 -1.44 -23.97 20.94
C GLN A 164 -0.65 -24.95 20.07
N LYS A 165 -0.33 -24.53 18.85
CA LYS A 165 0.47 -25.28 17.87
C LYS A 165 1.96 -24.97 17.96
N LEU A 166 2.32 -23.89 18.65
CA LEU A 166 3.70 -23.50 18.88
C LEU A 166 4.23 -24.17 20.15
N GLY A 167 5.52 -24.52 20.13
CA GLY A 167 6.19 -25.12 21.28
C GLY A 167 6.48 -24.11 22.40
N GLU A 168 7.46 -24.43 23.24
CA GLU A 168 7.93 -23.50 24.26
C GLU A 168 8.59 -22.26 23.64
N PRO A 169 8.29 -21.05 24.13
CA PRO A 169 8.94 -19.84 23.68
C PRO A 169 10.39 -19.75 24.18
N SER A 170 11.23 -19.06 23.42
CA SER A 170 12.58 -18.64 23.78
C SER A 170 12.69 -17.12 23.87
N ASP A 171 13.64 -16.64 24.67
CA ASP A 171 13.94 -15.21 24.77
C ASP A 171 14.60 -14.67 23.47
N PRO A 172 14.35 -13.40 23.10
CA PRO A 172 14.97 -12.80 21.93
C PRO A 172 16.47 -12.55 22.12
N LEU A 173 17.21 -12.56 21.02
CA LEU A 173 18.62 -12.19 20.96
C LEU A 173 18.78 -10.68 21.16
N ALA A 174 19.81 -10.26 21.89
CA ALA A 174 20.08 -8.85 22.14
C ALA A 174 20.32 -8.04 20.85
N GLY A 175 19.73 -6.84 20.76
CA GLY A 175 19.96 -5.89 19.66
C GLY A 175 18.87 -5.90 18.57
N SER A 176 19.27 -5.64 17.32
CA SER A 176 18.34 -5.42 16.20
C SER A 176 18.66 -6.28 15.00
N SER A 177 17.61 -6.70 14.27
CA SER A 177 17.71 -7.53 13.07
C SER A 177 18.69 -6.96 12.02
N PRO A 178 19.50 -7.81 11.34
CA PRO A 178 20.49 -7.36 10.35
C PRO A 178 19.93 -6.47 9.24
N GLY A 179 18.66 -6.66 8.84
CA GLY A 179 17.98 -5.87 7.80
C GLY A 179 17.86 -4.38 8.15
N ASP A 180 17.81 -4.02 9.44
CA ASP A 180 17.72 -2.62 9.88
C ASP A 180 19.04 -1.85 9.69
N ARG A 181 20.17 -2.56 9.62
CA ARG A 181 21.48 -1.91 9.48
C ARG A 181 21.61 -1.16 8.16
N PHE A 182 20.93 -1.59 7.11
CA PHE A 182 20.95 -0.89 5.82
C PHE A 182 20.39 0.54 5.92
N ARG A 183 19.30 0.73 6.68
CA ARG A 183 18.73 2.07 6.94
C ARG A 183 19.70 2.93 7.75
N ALA A 184 20.31 2.36 8.79
CA ALA A 184 21.33 3.05 9.57
C ALA A 184 22.54 3.46 8.70
N TYR A 185 23.02 2.58 7.81
CA TYR A 185 24.10 2.87 6.87
C TYR A 185 23.76 4.00 5.92
N LEU A 186 22.55 4.05 5.37
CA LEU A 186 22.13 5.15 4.50
C LEU A 186 22.17 6.51 5.22
N TRP A 187 21.69 6.59 6.47
CA TRP A 187 21.77 7.82 7.26
C TRP A 187 23.21 8.21 7.58
N MET A 188 24.07 7.25 7.90
CA MET A 188 25.49 7.49 8.12
C MET A 188 26.18 8.03 6.86
N ILE A 189 25.90 7.46 5.68
CA ILE A 189 26.44 7.93 4.40
C ILE A 189 25.97 9.36 4.11
N LEU A 190 24.67 9.64 4.27
CA LEU A 190 24.12 10.99 4.06
C LEU A 190 24.74 12.03 5.00
N ALA A 191 24.89 11.70 6.29
CA ALA A 191 25.53 12.58 7.27
C ALA A 191 27.00 12.85 6.91
N PHE A 192 27.73 11.82 6.46
CA PHE A 192 29.11 11.94 6.02
C PHE A 192 29.25 12.83 4.77
N VAL A 193 28.38 12.66 3.78
CA VAL A 193 28.34 13.52 2.58
C VAL A 193 28.03 14.97 2.96
N ALA A 194 27.06 15.21 3.84
CA ALA A 194 26.74 16.56 4.33
C ALA A 194 27.92 17.21 5.07
N ALA A 195 28.67 16.45 5.87
CA ALA A 195 29.88 16.91 6.55
C ALA A 195 30.98 17.30 5.54
N ILE A 196 31.18 16.52 4.48
CA ILE A 196 32.13 16.84 3.41
C ILE A 196 31.73 18.12 2.68
N VAL A 197 30.45 18.26 2.29
CA VAL A 197 29.96 19.45 1.57
C VAL A 197 30.09 20.71 2.42
N SER A 198 29.75 20.63 3.72
CA SER A 198 29.91 21.75 4.65
C SER A 198 31.38 22.12 4.87
N ALA A 199 32.29 21.14 4.97
CA ALA A 199 33.72 21.39 5.06
C ALA A 199 34.28 22.06 3.78
N LEU A 200 33.89 21.58 2.60
CA LEU A 200 34.34 22.13 1.31
C LEU A 200 33.83 23.56 1.09
N THR A 201 32.56 23.81 1.40
CA THR A 201 31.98 25.16 1.34
C THR A 201 32.64 26.11 2.33
N TRP A 202 32.90 25.68 3.57
CA TRP A 202 33.63 26.46 4.57
C TRP A 202 35.07 26.77 4.14
N LEU A 203 35.80 25.78 3.62
CA LEU A 203 37.16 25.96 3.08
C LEU A 203 37.17 26.93 1.89
N GLY A 204 36.17 26.83 1.00
CA GLY A 204 35.98 27.75 -0.12
C GLY A 204 35.73 29.19 0.34
N LEU A 205 34.85 29.39 1.33
CA LEU A 205 34.56 30.69 1.93
C LEU A 205 35.78 31.28 2.66
N ARG A 206 36.52 30.45 3.40
CA ARG A 206 37.76 30.84 4.11
C ARG A 206 38.86 31.25 3.14
N ARG A 207 39.06 30.50 2.05
CA ARG A 207 40.01 30.86 0.98
C ARG A 207 39.62 32.18 0.31
N ARG A 208 38.33 32.39 -0.02
CA ARG A 208 37.82 33.67 -0.56
C ARG A 208 38.04 34.84 0.39
N ARG A 209 37.81 34.67 1.69
CA ARG A 209 38.09 35.71 2.71
C ARG A 209 39.57 36.05 2.79
N SER A 210 40.48 35.07 2.72
CA SER A 210 41.92 35.33 2.77
C SER A 210 42.45 36.10 1.55
N ARG A 211 41.91 35.81 0.35
CA ARG A 211 42.31 36.50 -0.90
C ARG A 211 41.78 37.93 -1.01
N ARG A 212 40.75 38.30 -0.25
CA ARG A 212 40.14 39.65 -0.24
C ARG A 212 40.76 40.60 0.80
N ARG A 213 41.79 40.20 1.55
CA ARG A 213 42.55 41.15 2.39
C ARG A 213 43.40 42.05 1.47
N PRO A 214 43.13 43.36 1.37
CA PRO A 214 43.96 44.26 0.59
C PRO A 214 45.37 44.27 1.19
N ARG A 215 46.39 44.20 0.33
CA ARG A 215 47.76 44.56 0.73
C ARG A 215 47.75 46.05 1.01
N ALA A 216 47.84 46.43 2.28
CA ALA A 216 48.22 47.77 2.71
C ALA A 216 49.74 47.90 2.64
#